data_AF-A0A2M8AE45-F1
#
_entry.id   AF-A0A2M8AE45-F1
#
_cell.length_a   1.000
_cell.length_b   1.000
_cell.length_c   1.000
_cell.angle_alpha   90.00
_cell.angle_beta   90.00
_cell.angle_gamma   90.00
#
_symmetry.space_group_name_H-M   'P 1'
#
loop_
_entity.id
_entity.type
_entity.pdbx_description
1 polymer ?
#
loop_
_entity_poly.entity_id
_entity_poly.type
_entity_poly.pdbx_seq_one_letter_code
_entity_poly.pdbx_strand_id
1 'polypeptide(L)'
;MKATHVIVEEIIKKSPFLEEALAEGIINLSSLSRQIKAEIDEQLHKDVQIGAIVMALKRLSPKFDPNLKLRVKRVISKLGDITVRSKITYYTFENSETIIEKQAELLRRLKGKKDTFFAFSQGVYETTIILSDSEHNDIDNLFKQETSVQETSGLSSITIKLPSENSDVSGIYYFILKKIAWEGINILDLISTTHEFTIIVNDESVDRAFSILKNLNKGDY
;
A
#
# COMPACT_ATOMS: atom_id res chain seq x y z
N MET A 1 1.53 35.84 -14.27
CA MET A 1 0.58 35.64 -13.14
C MET A 1 -0.15 34.33 -13.40
N LYS A 2 -0.13 33.35 -12.48
CA LYS A 2 -0.87 32.10 -12.67
C LYS A 2 -2.38 32.38 -12.62
N ALA A 3 -3.17 31.63 -13.38
CA ALA A 3 -4.62 31.78 -13.36
C ALA A 3 -5.24 30.98 -12.21
N THR A 4 -6.41 31.40 -11.71
CA THR A 4 -7.12 30.73 -10.61
C THR A 4 -7.32 29.23 -10.85
N HIS A 5 -7.65 28.83 -12.08
CA HIS A 5 -7.83 27.41 -12.40
C HIS A 5 -6.54 26.59 -12.29
N VAL A 6 -5.37 27.20 -12.53
CA VAL A 6 -4.06 26.54 -12.40
C VAL A 6 -3.76 26.26 -10.92
N ILE A 7 -3.97 27.26 -10.06
CA ILE A 7 -3.76 27.11 -8.62
C ILE A 7 -4.73 26.09 -8.02
N VAL A 8 -6.01 26.14 -8.42
CA VAL A 8 -7.01 25.14 -8.00
C VAL A 8 -6.58 23.73 -8.41
N GLU A 9 -6.10 23.55 -9.64
CA GLU A 9 -5.59 22.25 -10.09
C GLU A 9 -4.36 21.79 -9.29
N GLU A 10 -3.42 22.70 -8.99
CA GLU A 10 -2.25 22.40 -8.14
C GLU A 10 -2.66 21.99 -6.72
N ILE A 11 -3.63 22.67 -6.11
CA ILE A 11 -4.13 22.34 -4.77
C ILE A 11 -4.80 20.96 -4.75
N ILE A 12 -5.65 20.65 -5.74
CA ILE A 12 -6.32 19.35 -5.79
C ILE A 12 -5.34 18.21 -6.02
N LYS A 13 -4.34 18.39 -6.90
CA LYS A 13 -3.31 17.36 -7.16
C LYS A 13 -2.40 17.08 -5.96
N LYS A 14 -2.32 17.98 -4.96
CA LYS A 14 -1.62 17.71 -3.69
C LYS A 14 -2.38 16.72 -2.80
N SER A 15 -3.68 16.49 -3.04
CA SER A 15 -4.53 15.63 -2.22
C SER A 15 -5.24 14.59 -3.09
N PRO A 16 -4.69 13.36 -3.18
CA PRO A 16 -5.32 12.26 -3.92
C PRO A 16 -6.77 11.98 -3.48
N PHE A 17 -7.09 12.20 -2.20
CA PHE A 17 -8.44 12.03 -1.67
C PHE A 17 -9.43 13.08 -2.21
N LEU A 18 -9.02 14.35 -2.28
CA LEU A 18 -9.85 15.40 -2.87
C LEU A 18 -9.99 15.20 -4.39
N GLU A 19 -8.91 14.76 -5.04
CA GLU A 19 -8.91 14.41 -6.45
C GLU A 19 -9.97 13.34 -6.76
N GLU A 20 -9.94 12.24 -6.01
CA GLU A 20 -10.88 11.14 -6.16
C GLU A 20 -12.32 11.55 -5.85
N ALA A 21 -12.55 12.26 -4.73
CA ALA A 21 -13.89 12.73 -4.36
C ALA A 21 -14.47 13.74 -5.38
N LEU A 22 -13.61 14.54 -6.01
CA LEU A 22 -13.99 15.47 -7.09
C LEU A 22 -14.30 14.73 -8.39
N ALA A 23 -13.55 13.67 -8.72
CA ALA A 23 -13.81 12.81 -9.87
C ALA A 23 -15.11 12.01 -9.72
N GLU A 24 -15.43 11.55 -8.50
CA GLU A 24 -16.67 10.81 -8.20
C GLU A 24 -17.90 11.72 -8.04
N GLY A 25 -17.71 13.05 -8.03
CA GLY A 25 -18.81 14.01 -7.91
C GLY A 25 -19.48 14.03 -6.53
N ILE A 26 -18.85 13.43 -5.52
CA ILE A 26 -19.39 13.34 -4.16
C ILE A 26 -19.04 14.53 -3.27
N ILE A 27 -18.17 15.43 -3.76
CA ILE A 27 -17.69 16.58 -3.00
C ILE A 27 -18.61 17.80 -3.12
N ASN A 28 -18.83 18.50 -1.99
CA ASN A 28 -19.50 19.79 -1.99
C ASN A 28 -18.52 20.89 -2.46
N LEU A 29 -18.64 21.31 -3.72
CA LEU A 29 -17.76 22.32 -4.33
C LEU A 29 -17.78 23.66 -3.59
N SER A 30 -18.93 24.05 -3.03
CA SER A 30 -19.06 25.31 -2.28
C SER A 30 -18.32 25.26 -0.94
N SER A 31 -18.35 24.12 -0.26
CA SER A 31 -17.59 23.92 0.98
C SER A 31 -16.09 23.84 0.69
N LEU A 32 -15.69 23.04 -0.32
CA LEU A 32 -14.29 22.92 -0.70
C LEU A 32 -13.70 24.27 -1.13
N SER A 33 -14.43 25.06 -1.93
CA SER A 33 -13.96 26.37 -2.38
C SER A 33 -13.69 27.35 -1.24
N ARG A 34 -14.51 27.35 -0.18
CA ARG A 34 -14.25 28.15 1.03
C ARG A 34 -13.01 27.67 1.77
N GLN A 35 -12.80 26.36 1.85
CA GLN A 35 -11.66 25.76 2.54
C GLN A 35 -10.33 26.12 1.86
N ILE A 36 -10.27 26.12 0.53
CA ILE A 36 -9.02 26.39 -0.23
C ILE A 36 -8.82 27.87 -0.59
N LYS A 37 -9.78 28.75 -0.28
CA LYS A 37 -9.75 30.17 -0.67
C LYS A 37 -8.52 30.89 -0.14
N ALA A 38 -8.20 30.71 1.13
CA ALA A 38 -7.07 31.41 1.76
C ALA A 38 -5.75 31.10 1.06
N GLU A 39 -5.48 29.82 0.75
CA GLU A 39 -4.28 29.40 -0.01
C GLU A 39 -4.27 29.99 -1.43
N ILE A 40 -5.42 30.07 -2.10
CA ILE A 40 -5.53 30.65 -3.44
C ILE A 40 -5.25 32.15 -3.43
N ASP A 41 -5.85 32.88 -2.48
CA ASP A 41 -5.70 34.33 -2.38
C ASP A 41 -4.25 34.72 -2.06
N GLU A 42 -3.61 33.95 -1.19
CA GLU A 42 -2.19 34.10 -0.83
C GLU A 42 -1.29 33.93 -2.06
N GLN A 43 -1.47 32.84 -2.82
CA GLN A 43 -0.63 32.55 -4.00
C GLN A 43 -0.87 33.50 -5.17
N LEU A 44 -2.07 34.08 -5.28
CA LEU A 44 -2.42 34.99 -6.36
C LEU A 44 -2.31 36.47 -5.97
N HIS A 45 -2.03 36.76 -4.70
CA HIS A 45 -2.02 38.10 -4.11
C HIS A 45 -3.27 38.92 -4.47
N LYS A 46 -4.45 38.27 -4.44
CA LYS A 46 -5.74 38.90 -4.75
C LYS A 46 -6.90 38.16 -4.08
N ASP A 47 -7.98 38.89 -3.81
CA ASP A 47 -9.22 38.31 -3.30
C ASP A 47 -10.01 37.64 -4.44
N VAL A 48 -9.96 36.30 -4.49
CA VAL A 48 -10.65 35.52 -5.51
C VAL A 48 -12.08 35.22 -5.10
N GLN A 49 -13.01 35.52 -6.01
CA GLN A 49 -14.42 35.21 -5.82
C GLN A 49 -14.65 33.70 -5.71
N ILE A 50 -15.42 33.27 -4.70
CA ILE A 50 -15.75 31.86 -4.46
C ILE A 50 -16.33 31.19 -5.72
N GLY A 51 -17.20 31.90 -6.46
CA GLY A 51 -17.78 31.37 -7.70
C GLY A 51 -16.72 31.01 -8.76
N ALA A 52 -15.61 31.75 -8.83
CA ALA A 52 -14.52 31.43 -9.75
C ALA A 52 -13.79 30.15 -9.34
N ILE A 53 -13.63 29.91 -8.04
CA ILE A 53 -13.03 28.69 -7.49
C ILE A 53 -13.95 27.49 -7.76
N VAL A 54 -15.27 27.62 -7.51
CA VAL A 54 -16.26 26.59 -7.82
C VAL A 54 -16.24 26.22 -9.30
N MET A 55 -16.17 27.21 -10.18
CA MET A 55 -16.10 26.98 -11.64
C MET A 55 -14.80 26.30 -12.06
N ALA A 56 -13.68 26.61 -11.41
CA ALA A 56 -12.42 25.91 -11.64
C ALA A 56 -12.52 24.44 -11.21
N LEU A 57 -13.04 24.15 -10.02
CA LEU A 57 -13.24 22.79 -9.52
C LEU A 57 -14.18 21.97 -10.43
N LYS A 58 -15.30 22.56 -10.85
CA LYS A 58 -16.27 21.91 -11.76
C LYS A 58 -15.65 21.53 -13.12
N ARG A 59 -14.71 22.34 -13.62
CA ARG A 59 -13.99 22.07 -14.87
C ARG A 59 -12.90 21.03 -14.72
N LEU A 60 -12.38 20.86 -13.51
CA LEU A 60 -11.34 19.87 -13.20
C LEU A 60 -11.93 18.46 -13.09
N SER A 61 -13.13 18.31 -12.52
CA SER A 61 -13.83 17.02 -12.35
C SER A 61 -13.88 16.15 -13.64
N PRO A 62 -14.18 16.67 -14.85
CA PRO A 62 -14.14 15.90 -16.10
C PRO A 62 -12.75 15.48 -16.59
N LYS A 63 -11.66 16.04 -16.05
CA LYS A 63 -10.28 15.78 -16.53
C LYS A 63 -9.63 14.57 -15.87
N PHE A 64 -10.20 14.02 -14.80
CA PHE A 64 -9.65 12.85 -14.13
C PHE A 64 -9.89 11.61 -14.97
N ASP A 65 -8.82 10.91 -15.35
CA ASP A 65 -8.84 9.80 -16.31
C ASP A 65 -9.76 8.65 -15.84
N PRO A 66 -10.99 8.52 -16.37
CA PRO A 66 -11.88 7.43 -16.01
C PRO A 66 -11.28 6.08 -16.44
N ASN A 67 -10.35 6.09 -17.40
CA ASN A 67 -9.71 4.88 -17.91
C ASN A 67 -8.73 4.28 -16.91
N LEU A 68 -8.15 5.05 -15.98
CA LEU A 68 -7.31 4.48 -14.93
C LEU A 68 -8.14 3.56 -14.02
N LYS A 69 -9.32 4.02 -13.57
CA LYS A 69 -10.24 3.21 -12.75
C LYS A 69 -10.67 1.95 -13.49
N LEU A 70 -10.96 2.04 -14.80
CA LEU A 70 -11.31 0.88 -15.63
C LEU A 70 -10.15 -0.10 -15.80
N ARG A 71 -8.92 0.39 -16.02
CA ARG A 71 -7.71 -0.44 -16.13
C ARG A 71 -7.40 -1.17 -14.83
N VAL A 72 -7.45 -0.47 -13.69
CA VAL A 72 -7.27 -1.07 -12.37
C VAL A 72 -8.36 -2.12 -12.10
N LYS A 73 -9.64 -1.80 -12.34
CA LYS A 73 -10.75 -2.78 -12.20
C LYS A 73 -10.53 -4.04 -13.04
N ARG A 74 -10.03 -3.88 -14.28
CA ARG A 74 -9.71 -5.02 -15.15
C ARG A 74 -8.65 -5.92 -14.55
N VAL A 75 -7.56 -5.35 -14.04
CA VAL A 75 -6.49 -6.13 -13.38
C VAL A 75 -7.02 -6.83 -12.13
N ILE A 76 -7.76 -6.11 -11.28
CA ILE A 76 -8.36 -6.65 -10.05
C ILE A 76 -9.34 -7.79 -10.33
N SER A 77 -10.10 -7.71 -11.43
CA SER A 77 -11.01 -8.80 -11.83
C SER A 77 -10.29 -10.11 -12.22
N LYS A 78 -8.99 -10.03 -12.51
CA LYS A 78 -8.12 -11.13 -12.93
C LYS A 78 -7.14 -11.58 -11.83
N LEU A 79 -7.33 -11.15 -10.58
CA LEU A 79 -6.53 -11.68 -9.47
C LEU A 79 -6.68 -13.20 -9.40
N GLY A 80 -5.55 -13.88 -9.22
CA GLY A 80 -5.49 -15.33 -9.13
C GLY A 80 -5.72 -15.83 -7.71
N ASP A 81 -5.17 -17.01 -7.43
CA ASP A 81 -5.34 -17.68 -6.14
C ASP A 81 -4.81 -16.83 -4.98
N ILE A 82 -5.51 -16.95 -3.85
CA ILE A 82 -5.13 -16.36 -2.57
C ILE A 82 -4.65 -17.49 -1.65
N THR A 83 -3.44 -17.36 -1.12
CA THR A 83 -2.84 -18.30 -0.16
C THR A 83 -2.72 -17.60 1.19
N VAL A 84 -3.13 -18.29 2.26
CA VAL A 84 -2.97 -17.81 3.64
C VAL A 84 -2.00 -18.75 4.37
N ARG A 85 -1.04 -18.18 5.11
CA ARG A 85 -0.14 -18.94 5.99
C ARG A 85 -0.10 -18.29 7.37
N SER A 86 -0.43 -19.05 8.39
CA SER A 86 -0.30 -18.68 9.80
C SER A 86 1.06 -19.06 10.37
N LYS A 87 1.31 -18.71 11.64
CA LYS A 87 2.52 -19.09 12.39
C LYS A 87 3.77 -18.52 11.75
N ILE A 88 3.74 -17.20 11.59
CA ILE A 88 4.84 -16.42 11.04
C ILE A 88 5.37 -15.49 12.13
N THR A 89 6.68 -15.38 12.18
CA THR A 89 7.39 -14.39 12.99
C THR A 89 8.15 -13.43 12.08
N TYR A 90 8.07 -12.15 12.43
CA TYR A 90 8.70 -11.03 11.78
C TYR A 90 9.86 -10.53 12.65
N TYR A 91 11.05 -10.40 12.06
CA TYR A 91 12.25 -9.92 12.73
C TYR A 91 12.84 -8.75 11.94
N THR A 92 13.30 -7.73 12.67
CA THR A 92 14.05 -6.60 12.12
C THR A 92 15.35 -6.45 12.86
N PHE A 93 16.44 -6.37 12.12
CA PHE A 93 17.79 -6.13 12.62
C PHE A 93 18.35 -4.85 12.01
N GLU A 94 19.22 -4.15 12.74
CA GLU A 94 20.05 -3.10 12.13
C GLU A 94 20.98 -3.71 11.08
N ASN A 95 21.21 -3.01 9.98
CA ASN A 95 22.20 -3.45 8.99
C ASN A 95 23.61 -3.42 9.60
N SER A 96 24.32 -4.55 9.51
CA SER A 96 25.69 -4.72 9.99
C SER A 96 26.59 -5.29 8.90
N GLU A 97 27.91 -5.32 9.13
CA GLU A 97 28.85 -5.97 8.22
C GLU A 97 28.65 -7.49 8.12
N THR A 98 28.07 -8.12 9.15
CA THR A 98 27.88 -9.57 9.24
C THR A 98 26.49 -10.05 8.81
N ILE A 99 25.51 -9.15 8.68
CA ILE A 99 24.10 -9.51 8.41
C ILE A 99 23.93 -10.38 7.16
N ILE A 100 24.66 -10.06 6.08
CA ILE A 100 24.60 -10.80 4.81
C ILE A 100 25.15 -12.21 4.97
N GLU A 101 26.21 -12.39 5.75
CA GLU A 101 26.79 -13.71 6.00
C GLU A 101 25.81 -14.59 6.80
N LYS A 102 25.10 -14.01 7.78
CA LYS A 102 24.06 -14.70 8.56
C LYS A 102 22.87 -15.08 7.70
N GLN A 103 22.40 -14.17 6.83
CA GLN A 103 21.36 -14.47 5.86
C GLN A 103 21.76 -15.61 4.92
N ALA A 104 23.01 -15.62 4.43
CA ALA A 104 23.50 -16.70 3.59
C ALA A 104 23.53 -18.05 4.34
N GLU A 105 23.86 -18.06 5.64
CA GLU A 105 23.76 -19.26 6.46
C GLU A 105 22.33 -19.72 6.68
N LEU A 106 21.41 -18.79 6.97
CA LEU A 106 19.98 -19.09 7.09
C LEU A 106 19.44 -19.73 5.81
N LEU A 107 19.71 -19.14 4.64
CA LEU A 107 19.31 -19.70 3.34
C LEU A 107 19.83 -21.13 3.12
N ARG A 108 21.05 -21.43 3.59
CA ARG A 108 21.60 -22.80 3.53
C ARG A 108 20.83 -23.76 4.43
N ARG A 109 20.39 -23.34 5.62
CA ARG A 109 19.60 -24.18 6.54
C ARG A 109 18.17 -24.40 6.05
N LEU A 110 17.58 -23.40 5.41
CA LEU A 110 16.24 -23.49 4.83
C LEU A 110 16.19 -24.31 3.53
N LYS A 111 17.35 -24.57 2.91
CA LYS A 111 17.45 -25.32 1.66
C LYS A 111 16.77 -26.69 1.77
N GLY A 112 15.76 -26.91 0.94
CA GLY A 112 15.02 -28.18 0.86
C GLY A 112 13.79 -28.27 1.76
N LYS A 113 13.55 -27.29 2.64
CA LYS A 113 12.32 -27.17 3.43
C LYS A 113 11.22 -26.56 2.55
N LYS A 114 10.30 -27.39 2.05
CA LYS A 114 9.26 -26.96 1.08
C LYS A 114 8.07 -26.22 1.72
N ASP A 115 7.82 -26.48 3.00
CA ASP A 115 6.64 -25.95 3.71
C ASP A 115 6.95 -24.74 4.60
N THR A 116 8.18 -24.21 4.51
CA THR A 116 8.59 -23.02 5.25
C THR A 116 8.25 -21.77 4.44
N PHE A 117 7.51 -20.84 5.06
CA PHE A 117 7.44 -19.47 4.57
C PHE A 117 8.75 -18.76 4.90
N PHE A 118 9.33 -18.10 3.91
CA PHE A 118 10.52 -17.29 4.08
C PHE A 118 10.48 -16.10 3.12
N ALA A 119 10.68 -14.92 3.67
CA ALA A 119 10.92 -13.70 2.93
C ALA A 119 11.95 -12.86 3.68
N PHE A 120 12.69 -12.04 2.95
CA PHE A 120 13.55 -11.04 3.54
C PHE A 120 13.53 -9.79 2.68
N SER A 121 13.80 -8.66 3.31
CA SER A 121 13.93 -7.37 2.66
C SER A 121 15.06 -6.62 3.34
N GLN A 122 15.99 -6.08 2.55
CA GLN A 122 17.05 -5.23 3.07
C GLN A 122 16.79 -3.79 2.64
N GLY A 123 16.52 -2.94 3.62
CA GLY A 123 16.45 -1.50 3.46
C GLY A 123 17.84 -0.86 3.58
N VAL A 124 17.87 0.47 3.55
CA VAL A 124 19.12 1.25 3.73
C VAL A 124 19.68 1.08 5.14
N TYR A 125 18.81 1.01 6.15
CA TYR A 125 19.20 1.01 7.57
C TYR A 125 18.98 -0.33 8.27
N GLU A 126 17.97 -1.07 7.83
CA GLU A 126 17.49 -2.26 8.54
C GLU A 126 17.26 -3.39 7.56
N THR A 127 17.37 -4.60 8.09
CA THR A 127 17.05 -5.85 7.40
C THR A 127 15.90 -6.52 8.11
N THR A 128 14.87 -6.85 7.34
CA THR A 128 13.71 -7.60 7.80
C THR A 128 13.79 -9.03 7.32
N ILE A 129 13.50 -9.97 8.21
CA ILE A 129 13.39 -11.40 7.92
C ILE A 129 12.05 -11.89 8.44
N ILE A 130 11.29 -12.55 7.58
CA ILE A 130 9.98 -13.11 7.90
C ILE A 130 10.04 -14.62 7.64
N LEU A 131 9.71 -15.41 8.65
CA LEU A 131 9.83 -16.86 8.59
C LEU A 131 8.71 -17.55 9.33
N SER A 132 8.46 -18.82 8.98
CA SER A 132 7.61 -19.69 9.79
C SER A 132 8.20 -19.90 11.18
N ASP A 133 7.33 -19.94 12.19
CA ASP A 133 7.71 -20.12 13.61
C ASP A 133 8.53 -21.40 13.86
N SER A 134 8.41 -22.40 12.99
CA SER A 134 9.23 -23.63 13.04
C SER A 134 10.73 -23.37 12.96
N GLU A 135 11.14 -22.22 12.43
CA GLU A 135 12.54 -21.85 12.20
C GLU A 135 13.06 -20.81 13.21
N HIS A 136 12.27 -20.46 14.23
CA HIS A 136 12.62 -19.47 15.27
C HIS A 136 14.00 -19.73 15.89
N ASN A 137 14.27 -21.00 16.26
CA ASN A 137 15.56 -21.40 16.82
C ASN A 137 16.75 -21.15 15.89
N ASP A 138 16.56 -21.25 14.57
CA ASP A 138 17.64 -20.98 13.62
C ASP A 138 17.97 -19.48 13.61
N ILE A 139 16.97 -18.60 13.72
CA ILE A 139 17.19 -17.14 13.80
C ILE A 139 17.90 -16.76 15.08
N ASP A 140 17.39 -17.16 16.24
CA ASP A 140 17.96 -16.80 17.53
C ASP A 140 19.44 -17.17 17.62
N ASN A 141 19.81 -18.34 17.10
CA ASN A 141 21.20 -18.79 17.14
C ASN A 141 22.11 -18.08 16.14
N LEU A 142 21.62 -17.86 14.91
CA LEU A 142 22.40 -17.25 13.83
C LEU A 142 22.60 -15.75 14.03
N PHE A 143 21.57 -15.05 14.50
CA PHE A 143 21.50 -13.60 14.60
C PHE A 143 21.71 -13.07 16.02
N LYS A 144 22.07 -13.92 17.00
CA LYS A 144 22.34 -13.51 18.41
C LYS A 144 23.35 -12.37 18.61
N GLN A 145 24.23 -12.14 17.62
CA GLN A 145 25.24 -11.08 17.66
C GLN A 145 24.82 -9.82 16.90
N GLU A 146 23.69 -9.88 16.20
CA GLU A 146 23.11 -8.75 15.47
C GLU A 146 22.24 -7.93 16.42
N THR A 147 22.07 -6.64 16.13
CA THR A 147 21.20 -5.75 16.91
C THR A 147 19.75 -5.96 16.48
N SER A 148 18.95 -6.63 17.31
CA SER A 148 17.50 -6.77 17.08
C SER A 148 16.78 -5.45 17.40
N VAL A 149 16.04 -4.95 16.42
CA VAL A 149 15.19 -3.75 16.52
C VAL A 149 13.77 -4.16 16.91
N GLN A 150 13.26 -5.21 16.28
CA GLN A 150 11.90 -5.68 16.49
C GLN A 150 11.80 -7.19 16.26
N GLU A 151 10.98 -7.84 17.08
CA GLU A 151 10.50 -9.18 16.87
C GLU A 151 8.98 -9.18 17.10
N THR A 152 8.22 -9.81 16.20
CA THR A 152 6.77 -9.88 16.31
C THR A 152 6.28 -11.23 15.81
N SER A 153 5.70 -12.02 16.72
CA SER A 153 5.04 -13.29 16.43
C SER A 153 3.52 -13.13 16.42
N GLY A 154 2.78 -14.22 16.16
CA GLY A 154 1.31 -14.17 16.04
C GLY A 154 0.86 -13.49 14.75
N LEU A 155 1.62 -13.70 13.68
CA LEU A 155 1.37 -13.12 12.37
C LEU A 155 0.93 -14.17 11.35
N SER A 156 0.16 -13.68 10.39
CA SER A 156 -0.28 -14.42 9.22
C SER A 156 0.04 -13.64 7.95
N SER A 157 0.37 -14.38 6.89
CA SER A 157 0.55 -13.83 5.55
C SER A 157 -0.63 -14.15 4.65
N ILE A 158 -0.98 -13.20 3.78
CA ILE A 158 -1.95 -13.40 2.71
C ILE A 158 -1.29 -13.02 1.39
N THR A 159 -1.02 -14.02 0.57
CA THR A 159 -0.42 -13.88 -0.76
C THR A 159 -1.50 -13.94 -1.83
N ILE A 160 -1.47 -13.02 -2.78
CA ILE A 160 -2.36 -12.97 -3.94
C ILE A 160 -1.50 -13.03 -5.20
N LYS A 161 -1.89 -13.89 -6.15
CA LYS A 161 -1.30 -13.90 -7.48
C LYS A 161 -1.86 -12.76 -8.33
N LEU A 162 -0.97 -11.91 -8.83
CA LEU A 162 -1.27 -10.83 -9.75
C LEU A 162 -1.19 -11.33 -11.21
N PRO A 163 -2.06 -10.86 -12.12
CA PRO A 163 -1.96 -11.18 -13.54
C PRO A 163 -0.72 -10.49 -14.16
N SER A 164 -0.18 -11.04 -15.25
CA SER A 164 1.02 -10.50 -15.93
C SER A 164 0.88 -9.06 -16.45
N GLU A 165 -0.35 -8.59 -16.64
CA GLU A 165 -0.67 -7.22 -17.07
C GLU A 165 -0.52 -6.19 -15.92
N ASN A 166 -0.17 -6.62 -14.71
CA ASN A 166 -0.10 -5.76 -13.51
C ASN A 166 1.03 -4.72 -13.57
N SER A 167 2.19 -5.04 -14.15
CA SER A 167 3.35 -4.15 -14.20
C SER A 167 3.09 -2.85 -14.97
N ASP A 168 2.12 -2.88 -15.87
CA ASP A 168 1.86 -1.79 -16.83
C ASP A 168 0.72 -0.86 -16.39
N VAL A 169 0.09 -1.14 -15.24
CA VAL A 169 -1.06 -0.40 -14.73
C VAL A 169 -0.74 0.22 -13.38
N SER A 170 -0.68 1.55 -13.33
CA SER A 170 -0.53 2.28 -12.07
C SER A 170 -1.78 2.15 -11.19
N GLY A 171 -1.59 2.25 -9.88
CA GLY A 171 -2.70 2.33 -8.92
C GLY A 171 -3.28 0.99 -8.42
N ILE A 172 -2.74 -0.16 -8.85
CA ILE A 172 -3.18 -1.47 -8.33
C ILE A 172 -2.96 -1.57 -6.82
N TYR A 173 -1.74 -1.30 -6.35
CA TYR A 173 -1.44 -1.34 -4.91
C TYR A 173 -2.24 -0.31 -4.13
N TYR A 174 -2.40 0.91 -4.65
CA TYR A 174 -3.28 1.91 -4.05
C TYR A 174 -4.69 1.35 -3.85
N PHE A 175 -5.29 0.76 -4.89
CA PHE A 175 -6.64 0.20 -4.80
C PHE A 175 -6.78 -0.90 -3.74
N ILE A 176 -5.80 -1.82 -3.68
CA ILE A 176 -5.80 -2.93 -2.71
C ILE A 176 -5.61 -2.40 -1.29
N LEU A 177 -4.54 -1.64 -1.06
CA LEU A 177 -4.17 -1.12 0.26
C LEU A 177 -5.24 -0.15 0.80
N LYS A 178 -5.83 0.66 -0.07
CA LYS A 178 -6.97 1.52 0.25
C LYS A 178 -8.11 0.71 0.88
N LYS A 179 -8.52 -0.40 0.26
CA LYS A 179 -9.61 -1.22 0.76
C LYS A 179 -9.30 -1.85 2.12
N ILE A 180 -8.06 -2.28 2.35
CA ILE A 180 -7.62 -2.82 3.64
C ILE A 180 -7.62 -1.73 4.72
N ALA A 181 -7.07 -0.55 4.42
CA ALA A 181 -6.99 0.57 5.34
C ALA A 181 -8.38 1.11 5.74
N TRP A 182 -9.34 1.11 4.81
CA TRP A 182 -10.73 1.53 5.10
C TRP A 182 -11.42 0.66 6.15
N GLU A 183 -11.01 -0.60 6.26
CA GLU A 183 -11.51 -1.55 7.25
C GLU A 183 -10.69 -1.50 8.56
N GLY A 184 -9.73 -0.58 8.67
CA GLY A 184 -8.90 -0.40 9.86
C GLY A 184 -7.96 -1.57 10.13
N ILE A 185 -7.58 -2.32 9.09
CA ILE A 185 -6.60 -3.42 9.23
C ILE A 185 -5.20 -2.84 9.07
N ASN A 186 -4.37 -3.04 10.09
CA ASN A 186 -2.96 -2.68 10.05
C ASN A 186 -2.17 -3.73 9.27
N ILE A 187 -1.34 -3.28 8.32
CA ILE A 187 -0.41 -4.12 7.57
C ILE A 187 0.97 -3.93 8.19
N LEU A 188 1.57 -5.01 8.70
CA LEU A 188 2.89 -4.96 9.33
C LEU A 188 4.01 -5.00 8.30
N ASP A 189 3.82 -5.75 7.21
CA ASP A 189 4.77 -5.80 6.10
C ASP A 189 4.09 -6.07 4.77
N LEU A 190 4.76 -5.66 3.70
CA LEU A 190 4.35 -5.75 2.32
C LEU A 190 5.47 -6.34 1.46
N ILE A 191 5.28 -7.56 0.98
CA ILE A 191 6.22 -8.22 0.09
C ILE A 191 5.61 -8.30 -1.31
N SER A 192 6.37 -7.89 -2.32
CA SER A 192 5.94 -8.01 -3.71
C SER A 192 7.05 -8.58 -4.58
N THR A 193 6.65 -9.48 -5.47
CA THR A 193 7.43 -9.86 -6.65
C THR A 193 6.66 -9.41 -7.90
N THR A 194 7.18 -9.71 -9.09
CA THR A 194 6.54 -9.30 -10.36
C THR A 194 5.06 -9.70 -10.46
N HIS A 195 4.69 -10.87 -9.95
CA HIS A 195 3.35 -11.44 -10.13
C HIS A 195 2.69 -11.88 -8.84
N GLU A 196 3.24 -11.51 -7.69
CA GLU A 196 2.68 -11.87 -6.39
C GLU A 196 2.81 -10.71 -5.43
N PHE A 197 1.83 -10.61 -4.55
CA PHE A 197 1.74 -9.61 -3.51
C PHE A 197 1.33 -10.28 -2.22
N THR A 198 2.06 -10.03 -1.15
CA THR A 198 1.83 -10.60 0.16
C THR A 198 1.73 -9.49 1.19
N ILE A 199 0.68 -9.51 2.00
CA ILE A 199 0.57 -8.70 3.21
C ILE A 199 0.83 -9.56 4.43
N ILE A 200 1.49 -8.98 5.43
CA ILE A 200 1.63 -9.56 6.77
C ILE A 200 0.71 -8.78 7.72
N VAL A 201 -0.13 -9.50 8.45
CA VAL A 201 -1.10 -8.95 9.40
C VAL A 201 -1.07 -9.75 10.69
N ASN A 202 -1.58 -9.17 11.78
CA ASN A 202 -1.83 -9.93 13.00
C ASN A 202 -2.85 -11.05 12.73
N ASP A 203 -2.68 -12.20 13.41
CA ASP A 203 -3.58 -13.35 13.29
C ASP A 203 -5.05 -12.96 13.52
N GLU A 204 -5.33 -12.05 14.46
CA GLU A 204 -6.68 -11.55 14.74
C GLU A 204 -7.36 -10.86 13.56
N SER A 205 -6.57 -10.35 12.60
CA SER A 205 -7.07 -9.60 11.44
C SER A 205 -7.11 -10.43 10.16
N VAL A 206 -6.58 -11.65 10.15
CA VAL A 206 -6.38 -12.45 8.93
C VAL A 206 -7.69 -12.77 8.21
N ASP A 207 -8.73 -13.17 8.95
CA ASP A 207 -10.02 -13.54 8.36
C ASP A 207 -10.71 -12.35 7.68
N ARG A 208 -10.61 -11.17 8.32
CA ARG A 208 -11.15 -9.92 7.78
C ARG A 208 -10.35 -9.47 6.55
N ALA A 209 -9.02 -9.52 6.62
CA ALA A 209 -8.14 -9.17 5.51
C ALA A 209 -8.38 -10.09 4.30
N PHE A 210 -8.45 -11.40 4.51
CA PHE A 210 -8.77 -12.37 3.47
C PHE A 210 -10.13 -12.09 2.83
N SER A 211 -11.15 -11.80 3.64
CA SER A 211 -12.50 -11.49 3.16
C SER A 211 -12.54 -10.24 2.28
N ILE A 212 -11.80 -9.19 2.64
CA ILE A 212 -11.66 -7.98 1.82
C ILE A 212 -11.01 -8.32 0.48
N LEU A 213 -9.86 -9.01 0.52
CA LEU A 213 -9.07 -9.35 -0.66
C LEU A 213 -9.85 -10.25 -1.63
N LYS A 214 -10.55 -11.24 -1.11
CA LYS A 214 -11.42 -12.15 -1.87
C LYS A 214 -12.56 -11.42 -2.59
N ASN A 215 -13.05 -10.32 -2.03
CA ASN A 215 -14.17 -9.57 -2.58
C ASN A 215 -13.73 -8.34 -3.41
N LEU A 216 -12.42 -8.13 -3.63
CA LEU A 216 -11.92 -7.02 -4.45
C LEU A 216 -12.49 -7.02 -5.88
N ASN A 217 -12.71 -8.20 -6.46
CA ASN A 217 -13.25 -8.37 -7.81
C ASN A 217 -14.79 -8.21 -7.88
N LYS A 218 -15.49 -8.26 -6.76
CA LYS A 218 -16.96 -8.19 -6.69
C LYS A 218 -17.52 -6.78 -6.56
N GLY A 219 -16.65 -5.76 -6.69
CA GLY A 219 -16.91 -4.38 -6.29
C GLY A 219 -18.38 -3.94 -6.37
N ASP A 220 -19.00 -3.80 -5.20
CA ASP A 220 -20.18 -2.97 -4.99
C ASP A 220 -19.80 -1.50 -5.20
N TYR A 221 -20.00 -0.99 -6.42
CA TYR A 221 -20.30 0.41 -6.76
C TYR A 221 -20.94 0.48 -8.15
#